data_AF-A0A955XUU3-F1
#
_entry.id   AF-A0A955XUU3-F1
#
_cell.length_a   1.000
_cell.length_b   1.000
_cell.length_c   1.000
_cell.angle_alpha   90.00
_cell.angle_beta   90.00
_cell.angle_gamma   90.00
#
_symmetry.space_group_name_H-M   'P 1'
#
loop_
_entity.id
_entity.type
_entity.pdbx_description
1 polymer ?
#
loop_
_entity_poly.entity_id
_entity_poly.type
_entity_poly.pdbx_seq_one_letter_code
_entity_poly.pdbx_strand_id
1 'polypeptide(L)'
;SARDLFRPEVAIELGAEYLHSLSEHFDSHPMLVIAGYNGGFGNVDRFIRENGRLQMDQWVEEIPFSQTRDYTKRVLMTYWIYHWLYSSDEPVLAIDFAPRTAP
;
A
#
# COMPACT_ATOMS: atom_id res chain seq x y z
N SER A 1 -18.46 -14.21 -13.45
CA SER A 1 -19.60 -13.28 -13.22
C SER A 1 -19.32 -12.41 -12.01
N ALA A 2 -19.98 -11.27 -11.81
CA ALA A 2 -19.78 -10.43 -10.62
C ALA A 2 -20.11 -11.16 -9.30
N ARG A 3 -20.96 -12.18 -9.33
CA ARG A 3 -21.30 -13.00 -8.16
C ARG A 3 -20.13 -13.87 -7.69
N ASP A 4 -19.19 -14.19 -8.57
CA ASP A 4 -18.02 -15.01 -8.22
C ASP A 4 -17.08 -14.28 -7.26
N LEU A 5 -17.16 -12.94 -7.16
CA LEU A 5 -16.40 -12.14 -6.19
C LEU A 5 -16.79 -12.41 -4.74
N PHE A 6 -17.93 -13.05 -4.49
CA PHE A 6 -18.32 -13.48 -3.14
C PHE A 6 -17.72 -14.84 -2.76
N ARG A 7 -17.02 -15.52 -3.68
CA ARG A 7 -16.27 -16.74 -3.40
C ARG A 7 -14.88 -16.36 -2.89
N PRO A 8 -14.49 -16.75 -1.67
CA PRO A 8 -13.23 -16.33 -1.07
C PRO A 8 -12.02 -16.65 -1.94
N GLU A 9 -11.99 -17.82 -2.58
CA GLU A 9 -10.85 -18.26 -3.39
C GLU A 9 -10.64 -17.33 -4.60
N VAL A 10 -11.73 -16.95 -5.26
CA VAL A 10 -11.72 -16.04 -6.42
C VAL A 10 -11.34 -14.62 -5.99
N ALA A 11 -11.89 -14.14 -4.89
CA ALA A 11 -11.58 -12.80 -4.37
C ALA A 11 -10.13 -12.67 -3.93
N ILE A 12 -9.58 -13.70 -3.28
CA ILE A 12 -8.17 -13.74 -2.86
C ILE A 12 -7.25 -13.78 -4.07
N GLU A 13 -7.53 -14.62 -5.07
CA GLU A 13 -6.71 -14.72 -6.29
C GLU A 13 -6.64 -13.38 -7.04
N LEU A 14 -7.79 -12.76 -7.30
CA LEU A 14 -7.85 -11.46 -7.98
C LEU A 14 -7.24 -10.33 -7.15
N GLY A 15 -7.46 -10.35 -5.83
CA GLY A 15 -6.88 -9.37 -4.92
C GLY A 15 -5.36 -9.48 -4.84
N ALA A 16 -4.83 -10.70 -4.81
CA ALA A 16 -3.39 -10.97 -4.81
C ALA A 16 -2.75 -10.55 -6.15
N GLU A 17 -3.40 -10.85 -7.28
CA GLU A 17 -2.94 -10.41 -8.60
C GLU A 17 -2.88 -8.88 -8.69
N TYR A 18 -3.91 -8.18 -8.20
CA TYR A 18 -3.89 -6.72 -8.20
C TYR A 18 -2.82 -6.17 -7.26
N LEU A 19 -2.64 -6.73 -6.06
CA LEU A 19 -1.54 -6.37 -5.16
C LEU A 19 -0.17 -6.60 -5.80
N HIS A 20 -0.01 -7.66 -6.58
CA HIS A 20 1.22 -7.95 -7.31
C HIS A 20 1.50 -6.85 -8.34
N SER A 21 0.53 -6.49 -9.19
CA SER A 21 0.69 -5.40 -10.16
C SER A 21 1.05 -4.04 -9.50
N LEU A 22 0.45 -3.74 -8.34
CA LEU A 22 0.79 -2.54 -7.58
C LEU A 22 2.20 -2.60 -7.01
N SER A 23 2.63 -3.79 -6.57
CA SER A 23 3.98 -4.01 -6.06
C SER A 23 5.03 -3.84 -7.16
N GLU A 24 4.77 -4.32 -8.37
CA GLU A 24 5.63 -4.05 -9.53
C GLU A 24 5.68 -2.55 -9.87
N HIS A 25 4.53 -1.87 -9.83
CA HIS A 25 4.44 -0.44 -10.16
C HIS A 25 5.13 0.48 -9.14
N PHE A 26 5.13 0.11 -7.86
CA PHE A 26 5.67 0.94 -6.77
C PHE A 26 6.96 0.39 -6.13
N ASP A 27 7.73 -0.44 -6.84
CA ASP A 27 8.95 -1.08 -6.33
C ASP A 27 8.78 -1.75 -4.96
N SER A 28 7.61 -2.38 -4.77
CA SER A 28 7.19 -3.03 -3.53
C SER A 28 7.15 -2.11 -2.29
N HIS A 29 7.07 -0.78 -2.47
CA HIS A 29 7.01 0.15 -1.35
C HIS A 29 5.66 0.03 -0.60
N PRO A 30 5.62 -0.45 0.65
CA PRO A 30 4.39 -0.89 1.30
C PRO A 30 3.36 0.24 1.44
N MET A 31 3.79 1.46 1.76
CA MET A 31 2.86 2.60 1.86
C MET A 31 2.20 2.97 0.54
N LEU A 32 2.93 2.87 -0.58
CA LEU A 32 2.43 3.25 -1.90
C LEU A 32 1.50 2.18 -2.45
N VAL A 33 1.87 0.90 -2.29
CA VAL A 33 1.03 -0.24 -2.65
C VAL A 33 -0.31 -0.20 -1.90
N ILE A 34 -0.27 -0.02 -0.57
CA ILE A 34 -1.48 0.04 0.25
C ILE A 34 -2.35 1.25 -0.13
N ALA A 35 -1.74 2.44 -0.31
CA ALA A 35 -2.46 3.63 -0.73
C ALA A 35 -3.07 3.45 -2.13
N GLY A 36 -2.34 2.81 -3.06
CA GLY A 36 -2.79 2.55 -4.43
C GLY A 36 -3.92 1.54 -4.52
N TYR A 37 -3.96 0.57 -3.60
CA TYR A 37 -5.05 -0.40 -3.53
C TYR A 37 -6.39 0.27 -3.20
N ASN A 38 -6.40 1.21 -2.24
CA ASN A 38 -7.64 1.90 -1.83
C ASN A 38 -7.93 3.18 -2.63
N GLY A 39 -6.91 3.99 -2.87
CA GLY A 39 -7.02 5.30 -3.53
C GLY A 39 -6.83 5.25 -5.05
N GLY A 40 -6.42 4.10 -5.61
CA GLY A 40 -6.09 3.94 -7.03
C GLY A 40 -4.66 4.39 -7.36
N PHE A 41 -3.92 3.58 -8.10
CA PHE A 41 -2.52 3.84 -8.45
C PHE A 41 -2.31 5.19 -9.15
N GLY A 42 -3.20 5.59 -10.07
CA GLY A 42 -3.08 6.87 -10.78
C GLY A 42 -3.24 8.11 -9.88
N ASN A 43 -3.99 8.01 -8.78
CA ASN A 43 -4.04 9.08 -7.78
C ASN A 43 -2.74 9.13 -6.98
N VAL A 44 -2.22 7.97 -6.58
CA VAL A 44 -0.92 7.88 -5.88
C VAL A 44 0.21 8.44 -6.74
N ASP A 45 0.27 8.11 -8.03
CA ASP A 45 1.25 8.68 -8.97
C ASP A 45 1.16 10.21 -9.03
N ARG A 46 -0.06 10.76 -9.05
CA ARG A 46 -0.24 12.22 -9.00
C ARG A 46 0.32 12.79 -7.71
N PHE A 47 0.01 12.19 -6.56
CA PHE A 47 0.47 12.68 -5.26
C PHE A 47 1.98 12.51 -5.06
N ILE A 48 2.59 11.49 -5.64
CA ILE A 48 4.05 11.34 -5.72
C ILE A 48 4.65 12.48 -6.55
N ARG A 49 4.06 12.83 -7.71
CA ARG A 49 4.55 13.98 -8.51
C ARG A 49 4.44 15.32 -7.77
N GLU A 50 3.36 15.51 -7.01
CA GLU A 50 3.10 16.74 -6.26
C GLU A 50 3.99 16.85 -5.02
N ASN A 51 4.10 15.77 -4.24
CA ASN A 51 4.65 15.78 -2.87
C ASN A 51 5.77 14.75 -2.63
N GLY A 52 6.31 14.10 -3.65
CA GLY A 52 7.30 13.00 -3.52
C GLY A 52 8.67 13.39 -2.95
N ARG A 53 8.90 14.68 -2.68
CA ARG A 53 10.09 15.17 -1.97
C ARG A 53 9.96 15.09 -0.44
N LEU A 54 8.75 14.85 0.07
CA LEU A 54 8.51 14.64 1.49
C LEU A 54 9.03 13.27 1.91
N GLN A 55 9.40 13.13 3.19
CA GLN A 55 9.58 11.80 3.77
C GLN A 55 8.25 11.03 3.69
N MET A 56 8.31 9.71 3.56
CA MET A 56 7.12 8.91 3.23
C MET A 56 6.06 8.91 4.34
N ASP A 57 6.46 9.05 5.61
CA ASP A 57 5.53 9.25 6.73
C ASP A 57 4.74 10.55 6.57
N GLN A 58 5.43 11.65 6.27
CA GLN A 58 4.81 12.94 6.00
C GLN A 58 3.95 12.89 4.72
N TRP A 59 4.44 12.23 3.66
CA TRP A 59 3.68 12.05 2.42
C TRP A 59 2.34 11.35 2.68
N VAL A 60 2.31 10.31 3.54
CA VAL A 60 1.07 9.64 3.93
C VAL A 60 0.10 10.60 4.62
N GLU A 61 0.59 11.49 5.50
CA GLU A 61 -0.27 12.48 6.17
C GLU A 61 -0.83 13.54 5.21
N GLU A 62 -0.11 13.84 4.12
CA GLU A 62 -0.52 14.78 3.09
C GLU A 62 -1.43 14.16 2.00
N ILE A 63 -1.75 12.86 2.06
CA ILE A 63 -2.73 12.24 1.14
C ILE A 63 -4.07 13.00 1.23
N PRO A 64 -4.56 13.63 0.16
CA PRO A 64 -5.73 14.52 0.25
C PRO A 64 -7.03 13.80 0.63
N PHE A 65 -7.15 12.52 0.25
CA PHE A 65 -8.31 11.71 0.56
C PHE A 65 -8.16 11.13 1.97
N SER A 66 -8.94 11.65 2.92
CA SER A 66 -8.91 11.20 4.32
C SER A 66 -9.12 9.70 4.46
N GLN A 67 -10.05 9.11 3.68
CA GLN A 67 -10.27 7.67 3.67
C GLN A 67 -8.99 6.90 3.28
N THR A 68 -8.31 7.31 2.20
CA THR A 68 -7.09 6.65 1.73
C THR A 68 -5.94 6.83 2.72
N ARG A 69 -5.79 8.02 3.30
CA ARG A 69 -4.82 8.28 4.36
C ARG A 69 -5.04 7.36 5.57
N ASP A 70 -6.25 7.32 6.09
CA ASP A 70 -6.57 6.54 7.29
C ASP A 70 -6.53 5.03 7.01
N TYR A 71 -6.97 4.61 5.81
CA TYR A 71 -6.82 3.23 5.32
C TYR A 71 -5.34 2.82 5.28
N THR A 72 -4.48 3.67 4.72
CA THR A 72 -3.05 3.39 4.59
C THR A 72 -2.41 3.18 5.95
N LYS A 73 -2.67 4.08 6.90
CA LYS A 73 -2.17 3.96 8.28
C LYS A 73 -2.65 2.69 8.97
N ARG A 74 -3.93 2.36 8.85
CA ARG A 74 -4.52 1.16 9.47
C ARG A 74 -3.97 -0.13 8.87
N VAL A 75 -3.94 -0.24 7.54
CA VAL A 75 -3.48 -1.47 6.87
C VAL A 75 -1.99 -1.66 7.04
N LEU A 76 -1.19 -0.57 7.02
CA LEU A 76 0.22 -0.64 7.36
C LEU A 76 0.36 -1.24 8.77
N MET A 77 -0.23 -0.64 9.80
CA MET A 77 -0.18 -1.17 11.17
C MET A 77 -0.55 -2.67 11.24
N THR A 78 -1.65 -3.07 10.62
CA THR A 78 -2.06 -4.48 10.59
C THR A 78 -1.03 -5.36 9.89
N TYR A 79 -0.49 -4.95 8.74
CA TYR A 79 0.55 -5.68 8.03
C TYR A 79 1.77 -5.94 8.92
N TRP A 80 2.20 -4.94 9.70
CA TRP A 80 3.28 -5.09 10.68
C TRP A 80 2.97 -6.07 11.80
N ILE A 81 1.75 -6.01 12.36
CA ILE A 81 1.31 -6.93 13.41
C ILE A 81 1.30 -8.37 12.88
N TYR A 82 0.78 -8.59 11.67
CA TYR A 82 0.75 -9.92 11.05
C TYR A 82 2.15 -10.41 10.72
N HIS A 83 3.04 -9.56 10.19
CA HIS A 83 4.43 -9.91 9.97
C HIS A 83 5.10 -10.34 11.28
N TRP A 84 4.96 -9.57 12.35
CA TRP A 84 5.52 -9.93 13.65
C TRP A 84 4.95 -11.25 14.20
N LEU A 85 3.65 -11.50 14.03
CA LEU A 85 3.00 -12.72 14.53
C LEU A 85 3.44 -13.99 13.77
N TYR A 86 3.71 -13.88 12.47
CA TYR A 86 3.97 -15.02 11.60
C TYR A 86 5.46 -15.18 11.20
N SER A 87 6.30 -14.17 11.41
CA SER A 87 7.74 -14.23 11.09
C SER A 87 8.58 -14.50 12.33
N SER A 88 8.27 -15.58 13.07
CA SER A 88 9.06 -16.01 14.22
C SER A 88 10.51 -16.20 13.79
N ASP A 89 11.39 -15.28 14.22
CA ASP A 89 12.83 -15.18 13.97
C ASP A 89 13.31 -14.19 12.88
N GLU A 90 12.41 -13.53 12.15
CA GLU A 90 12.83 -12.43 11.26
C GLU A 90 12.75 -11.07 11.96
N PRO A 91 13.68 -10.14 11.67
CA PRO A 91 13.51 -8.76 12.07
C PRO A 91 12.15 -8.27 11.59
N VAL A 92 11.48 -7.49 12.44
CA VAL A 92 10.36 -6.69 11.96
C VAL A 92 10.86 -5.93 10.73
N LEU A 93 10.07 -5.91 9.65
CA LEU A 93 10.43 -5.28 8.39
C LEU A 93 11.06 -3.88 8.65
N ALA A 94 11.89 -3.35 7.77
CA ALA A 94 12.29 -1.95 7.86
C ALA A 94 11.36 -1.11 6.99
N ILE A 95 10.78 -0.03 7.54
CA ILE A 95 10.09 0.95 6.69
C ILE A 95 11.16 1.87 6.11
N ASP A 96 11.21 1.94 4.78
CA ASP A 96 11.91 3.02 4.11
C ASP A 96 11.04 4.29 4.15
N PHE A 97 11.55 5.32 4.84
CA PHE A 97 10.91 6.63 4.89
C PHE A 97 11.50 7.62 3.89
N ALA A 98 12.49 7.20 3.10
CA ALA A 98 13.14 8.06 2.12
C ALA A 98 12.10 8.59 1.11
N PRO A 99 12.22 9.87 0.72
CA PRO A 99 11.34 10.44 -0.30
C PRO A 99 11.28 9.60 -1.57
N ARG A 100 10.08 9.46 -2.13
CA ARG A 100 9.82 8.75 -3.38
C ARG A 100 9.41 9.74 -4.45
N THR A 101 10.26 9.94 -5.45
CA THR A 101 9.91 10.72 -6.63
C THR A 101 9.27 9.81 -7.68
N ALA A 102 8.41 10.37 -8.52
CA ALA A 102 7.94 9.66 -9.70
C ALA A 102 9.16 9.32 -10.57
N PRO A 103 9.14 8.19 -11.31
CA PRO A 103 10.10 7.97 -12.38
C PRO A 103 10.10 9.13 -13.38
#